data_AF-A6VML0-F1
#
_entry.id   AF-A6VML0-F1
#
_cell.length_a   1.000
_cell.length_b   1.000
_cell.length_c   1.000
_cell.angle_alpha   90.00
_cell.angle_beta   90.00
_cell.angle_gamma   90.00
#
_symmetry.space_group_name_H-M   'P 1'
#
loop_
_entity.id
_entity.type
_entity.pdbx_description
1 polymer ?
#
loop_
_entity_poly.entity_id
_entity_poly.type
_entity_poly.pdbx_seq_one_letter_code
_entity_poly.pdbx_strand_id
1 'polypeptide(L)'
;MEQQTRFRHLKMQIQRKLNACLQKSEQFFDRTFAVPTVSYEVRGIKAGVAYLQKNAIKFNRTLLLENPSEFVNQVVPHELAHLIVYQLFGRVKPHGKEWQAVMTNVFQLPAETYHQFDVKSVQGKTFAYRCGCRIHQLSVRRHNKIQRERAVYLCQYCKGRLEPVNKICP
;
A
#
# COMPACT_ATOMS: atom_id res chain seq x y z
N MET A 1 -26.57 -4.77 5.13
CA MET A 1 -26.86 -3.97 3.90
C MET A 1 -26.10 -2.65 3.88
N GLU A 2 -26.06 -1.89 4.98
CA GLU A 2 -25.42 -0.57 5.05
C GLU A 2 -23.95 -0.56 4.57
N GLN A 3 -23.11 -1.50 5.02
CA GLN A 3 -21.72 -1.58 4.55
C GLN A 3 -21.60 -1.82 3.04
N GLN A 4 -22.55 -2.56 2.44
CA GLN A 4 -22.54 -2.82 1.00
C GLN A 4 -22.90 -1.55 0.22
N THR A 5 -23.88 -0.79 0.70
CA THR A 5 -24.24 0.53 0.14
C THR A 5 -23.09 1.52 0.27
N ARG A 6 -22.49 1.61 1.46
CA ARG A 6 -21.30 2.44 1.70
C ARG A 6 -20.16 2.07 0.76
N PHE A 7 -19.86 0.77 0.61
CA PHE A 7 -18.83 0.32 -0.31
C PHE A 7 -19.14 0.68 -1.77
N ARG A 8 -20.39 0.54 -2.22
CA ARG A 8 -20.81 0.97 -3.56
C ARG A 8 -20.56 2.47 -3.78
N HIS A 9 -20.87 3.31 -2.80
CA HIS A 9 -20.58 4.75 -2.87
C HIS A 9 -19.07 5.04 -2.97
N LEU A 10 -18.25 4.35 -2.17
CA LEU A 10 -16.80 4.49 -2.23
C LEU A 10 -16.23 4.05 -3.58
N LYS A 11 -16.75 2.98 -4.19
CA LYS A 11 -16.35 2.57 -5.55
C LYS A 11 -16.59 3.68 -6.56
N MET A 12 -17.74 4.36 -6.49
CA MET A 12 -18.03 5.50 -7.37
C MET A 12 -17.10 6.69 -7.11
N GLN A 13 -16.77 6.99 -5.85
CA GLN A 13 -15.81 8.04 -5.51
C GLN A 13 -14.40 7.73 -6.05
N ILE A 14 -13.94 6.48 -5.91
CA ILE A 14 -12.68 6.03 -6.49
C ILE A 14 -12.69 6.21 -8.01
N GLN A 15 -13.75 5.77 -8.69
CA GLN A 15 -13.83 5.92 -10.15
C GLN A 15 -13.80 7.39 -10.58
N ARG A 16 -14.54 8.27 -9.88
CA ARG A 16 -14.51 9.71 -10.15
C ARG A 16 -13.13 10.30 -9.94
N LYS A 17 -12.44 9.93 -8.85
CA LYS A 17 -11.07 10.40 -8.58
C LYS A 17 -10.09 9.90 -9.64
N LEU A 18 -10.14 8.61 -10.01
CA LEU A 18 -9.32 8.04 -11.07
C LEU A 18 -9.53 8.79 -12.38
N ASN A 19 -10.79 9.00 -12.78
CA ASN A 19 -11.10 9.72 -14.02
C ASN A 19 -10.60 11.16 -13.98
N ALA A 20 -10.80 11.88 -12.87
CA ALA A 20 -10.32 13.25 -12.74
C ALA A 20 -8.78 13.34 -12.79
N CYS A 21 -8.08 12.41 -12.14
CA CYS A 21 -6.62 12.34 -12.21
C CYS A 21 -6.13 11.94 -13.61
N LEU A 22 -6.78 10.96 -14.26
CA LEU A 22 -6.48 10.59 -15.65
C LEU A 22 -6.64 11.80 -16.58
N GLN A 23 -7.77 12.51 -16.52
CA GLN A 23 -8.01 13.72 -17.33
C GLN A 23 -6.95 14.79 -17.09
N LYS A 24 -6.56 15.03 -15.83
CA LYS A 24 -5.44 15.93 -15.50
C LYS A 24 -4.13 15.48 -16.14
N SER A 25 -3.83 14.18 -16.12
CA SER A 25 -2.65 13.63 -16.81
C SER A 25 -2.74 13.83 -18.32
N GLU A 26 -3.89 13.52 -18.92
CA GLU A 26 -4.08 13.63 -20.36
C GLU A 26 -3.93 15.08 -20.84
N GLN A 27 -4.49 16.03 -20.09
CA GLN A 27 -4.33 17.46 -20.36
C GLN A 27 -2.88 17.93 -20.17
N PHE A 28 -2.20 17.49 -19.11
CA PHE A 28 -0.84 17.94 -18.79
C PHE A 28 0.19 17.40 -19.80
N PHE A 29 0.02 16.16 -20.27
CA PHE A 29 0.96 15.50 -21.17
C PHE A 29 0.52 15.51 -22.64
N ASP A 30 -0.63 16.14 -22.94
CA ASP A 30 -1.25 16.22 -24.27
C ASP A 30 -1.32 14.86 -25.00
N ARG A 31 -1.79 13.84 -24.26
CA ARG A 31 -1.93 12.47 -24.78
C ARG A 31 -2.93 11.67 -23.97
N THR A 32 -3.50 10.64 -24.58
CA THR A 32 -4.39 9.70 -23.87
C THR A 32 -3.61 8.69 -23.03
N PHE A 33 -4.20 8.25 -21.92
CA PHE A 33 -3.68 7.15 -21.09
C PHE A 33 -4.65 5.96 -21.05
N ALA A 34 -4.11 4.75 -21.02
CA ALA A 34 -4.93 3.57 -20.84
C ALA A 34 -5.59 3.59 -19.45
N VAL A 35 -6.92 3.46 -19.41
CA VAL A 35 -7.69 3.41 -18.17
C VAL A 35 -7.38 2.11 -17.41
N PRO A 36 -7.03 2.15 -16.11
CA PRO A 36 -6.67 0.96 -15.39
C PRO A 36 -7.88 0.14 -14.97
N THR A 37 -7.73 -1.18 -14.91
CA THR A 37 -8.69 -2.04 -14.24
C THR A 37 -8.56 -1.93 -12.72
N VAL A 38 -9.68 -1.93 -11.99
CA VAL A 38 -9.70 -1.74 -10.52
C VAL A 38 -10.35 -2.92 -9.85
N SER A 39 -9.69 -3.46 -8.81
CA SER A 39 -10.26 -4.48 -7.92
C SER A 39 -9.93 -4.19 -6.45
N TYR A 40 -10.57 -4.91 -5.53
CA TYR A 40 -10.56 -4.62 -4.08
C TYR A 40 -10.06 -5.82 -3.26
N GLU A 41 -9.02 -6.48 -3.77
CA GLU A 41 -8.55 -7.77 -3.29
C GLU A 41 -7.25 -7.71 -2.45
N VAL A 42 -6.69 -6.51 -2.24
CA VAL A 42 -5.48 -6.40 -1.40
C VAL A 42 -5.82 -6.79 0.02
N ARG A 43 -4.96 -7.65 0.60
CA ARG A 43 -5.02 -8.07 2.00
C ARG A 43 -3.79 -7.56 2.74
N GLY A 44 -3.87 -7.51 4.07
CA GLY A 44 -2.78 -7.04 4.92
C GLY A 44 -2.75 -5.52 5.04
N ILE A 45 -1.61 -4.97 5.43
CA ILE A 45 -1.48 -3.53 5.76
C ILE A 45 -1.35 -2.59 4.56
N LYS A 46 -1.18 -3.12 3.35
CA LYS A 46 -1.05 -2.28 2.15
C LYS A 46 -2.42 -1.71 1.78
N ALA A 47 -2.51 -0.41 1.56
CA ALA A 47 -3.72 0.23 1.08
C ALA A 47 -3.97 -0.04 -0.41
N GLY A 48 -2.95 0.09 -1.25
CA GLY A 48 -3.03 -0.09 -2.70
C GLY A 48 -1.82 -0.81 -3.28
N VAL A 49 -1.98 -1.32 -4.50
CA VAL A 49 -0.88 -1.84 -5.35
C VAL A 49 -1.19 -1.58 -6.82
N ALA A 50 -0.30 -0.87 -7.49
CA ALA A 50 -0.26 -0.74 -8.95
C ALA A 50 0.49 -1.92 -9.62
N TYR A 51 -0.18 -2.62 -10.53
CA TYR A 51 0.37 -3.68 -11.38
C TYR A 51 0.69 -3.11 -12.76
N LEU A 52 1.91 -2.57 -12.90
CA LEU A 52 2.36 -1.77 -14.04
C LEU A 52 2.05 -2.41 -15.41
N GLN A 53 2.53 -3.64 -15.64
CA GLN A 53 2.37 -4.33 -16.93
C GLN A 53 0.93 -4.70 -17.27
N LYS A 54 0.05 -4.81 -16.27
CA LYS A 54 -1.36 -5.16 -16.46
C LYS A 54 -2.25 -3.93 -16.53
N ASN A 55 -1.68 -2.73 -16.35
CA ASN A 55 -2.41 -1.49 -16.14
C ASN A 55 -3.58 -1.68 -15.15
N ALA A 56 -3.28 -2.20 -13.97
CA ALA A 56 -4.31 -2.57 -12.99
C ALA A 56 -3.96 -2.04 -11.61
N ILE A 57 -4.97 -1.61 -10.86
CA ILE A 57 -4.83 -1.21 -9.46
C ILE A 57 -5.66 -2.16 -8.59
N LYS A 58 -5.05 -2.64 -7.52
CA LYS A 58 -5.76 -3.37 -6.47
C LYS A 58 -5.76 -2.55 -5.20
N PHE A 59 -6.92 -2.42 -4.56
CA PHE A 59 -7.09 -1.71 -3.30
C PHE A 59 -7.47 -2.67 -2.17
N ASN A 60 -7.20 -2.25 -0.93
CA ASN A 60 -7.62 -2.95 0.27
C ASN A 60 -9.01 -2.46 0.69
N ARG A 61 -10.01 -3.35 0.59
CA ARG A 61 -11.40 -3.02 0.90
C ARG A 61 -11.59 -2.56 2.35
N THR A 62 -10.92 -3.19 3.31
CA THR A 62 -11.07 -2.88 4.73
C THR A 62 -10.51 -1.49 5.02
N LEU A 63 -9.28 -1.22 4.61
CA LEU A 63 -8.66 0.10 4.82
C LEU A 63 -9.42 1.23 4.10
N LEU A 64 -10.00 0.97 2.92
CA LEU A 64 -10.87 1.91 2.24
C LEU A 64 -12.14 2.23 3.04
N LEU A 65 -12.79 1.21 3.60
CA LEU A 65 -13.99 1.41 4.42
C LEU A 65 -13.69 2.14 5.71
N GLU A 66 -12.52 1.94 6.30
CA GLU A 66 -12.11 2.56 7.55
C GLU A 66 -11.60 4.00 7.35
N ASN A 67 -10.98 4.30 6.20
CA ASN A 67 -10.29 5.57 5.95
C ASN A 67 -10.72 6.26 4.63
N PRO A 68 -12.02 6.42 4.34
CA PRO A 68 -12.52 6.70 3.00
C PRO A 68 -11.97 7.99 2.37
N SER A 69 -11.94 9.10 3.13
CA SER A 69 -11.54 10.40 2.60
C SER A 69 -10.07 10.43 2.19
N GLU A 70 -9.16 10.07 3.09
CA GLU A 70 -7.72 10.05 2.83
C GLU A 70 -7.36 8.98 1.80
N PHE A 71 -8.02 7.81 1.82
CA PHE A 71 -7.81 6.77 0.84
C PHE A 71 -8.14 7.25 -0.58
N VAL A 72 -9.32 7.86 -0.79
CA VAL A 72 -9.70 8.41 -2.09
C VAL A 72 -8.77 9.56 -2.50
N ASN A 73 -8.36 10.40 -1.57
CA ASN A 73 -7.59 11.60 -1.92
C ASN A 73 -6.09 11.37 -2.10
N GLN A 74 -5.48 10.40 -1.42
CA GLN A 74 -4.05 10.11 -1.52
C GLN A 74 -3.72 8.74 -2.10
N VAL A 75 -4.34 7.66 -1.63
CA VAL A 75 -3.99 6.29 -2.11
C VAL A 75 -4.37 6.11 -3.57
N VAL A 76 -5.55 6.57 -3.99
CA VAL A 76 -6.00 6.41 -5.37
C VAL A 76 -5.08 7.15 -6.37
N PRO A 77 -4.75 8.45 -6.19
CA PRO A 77 -3.77 9.13 -7.04
C PRO A 77 -2.37 8.52 -6.94
N HIS A 78 -1.95 8.06 -5.76
CA HIS A 78 -0.64 7.42 -5.56
C HIS A 78 -0.46 6.21 -6.49
N GLU A 79 -1.44 5.29 -6.50
CA GLU A 79 -1.38 4.09 -7.34
C GLU A 79 -1.53 4.43 -8.81
N LEU A 80 -2.38 5.40 -9.17
CA LEU A 80 -2.52 5.85 -10.54
C LEU A 80 -1.23 6.51 -11.05
N ALA A 81 -0.54 7.31 -10.23
CA ALA A 81 0.71 7.95 -10.61
C ALA A 81 1.78 6.92 -11.02
N HIS A 82 1.86 5.76 -10.35
CA HIS A 82 2.75 4.68 -10.79
C HIS A 82 2.43 4.17 -12.19
N LEU A 83 1.13 4.07 -12.53
CA LEU A 83 0.71 3.64 -13.86
C LEU A 83 0.97 4.70 -14.92
N ILE A 84 0.70 5.98 -14.64
CA ILE A 84 1.01 7.10 -15.55
C ILE A 84 2.51 7.15 -15.85
N VAL A 85 3.35 7.07 -14.81
CA VAL A 85 4.81 7.04 -14.96
C VAL A 85 5.26 5.86 -15.81
N TYR A 86 4.69 4.67 -15.59
CA TYR A 86 5.04 3.49 -16.37
C TYR A 86 4.65 3.64 -17.85
N GLN A 87 3.49 4.23 -18.15
CA GLN A 87 3.06 4.49 -19.52
C GLN A 87 3.90 5.57 -20.23
N LEU A 88 4.47 6.52 -19.49
CA LEU A 88 5.34 7.56 -20.03
C LEU A 88 6.80 7.11 -20.22
N PHE A 89 7.36 6.43 -19.22
CA PHE A 89 8.81 6.23 -19.10
C PHE A 89 9.21 4.75 -18.99
N GLY A 90 8.24 3.83 -18.97
CA GLY A 90 8.51 2.43 -18.68
C GLY A 90 8.99 2.22 -17.24
N ARG A 91 9.93 1.27 -17.04
CA ARG A 91 10.43 0.96 -15.69
C ARG A 91 11.40 2.05 -15.21
N VAL A 92 10.96 2.79 -14.21
CA VAL A 92 11.81 3.72 -13.43
C VAL A 92 11.78 3.35 -11.95
N LYS A 93 12.56 4.07 -11.13
CA LYS A 93 12.58 3.86 -9.68
C LYS A 93 11.18 4.12 -9.08
N PRO A 94 10.61 3.18 -8.30
CA PRO A 94 9.36 3.42 -7.59
C PRO A 94 9.49 4.64 -6.68
N HIS A 95 8.48 5.52 -6.71
CA HIS A 95 8.47 6.78 -5.97
C HIS A 95 9.65 7.72 -6.30
N GLY A 96 10.26 7.54 -7.48
CA GLY A 96 11.33 8.38 -8.02
C GLY A 96 10.84 9.75 -8.49
N LYS A 97 11.74 10.53 -9.11
CA LYS A 97 11.48 11.91 -9.51
C LYS A 97 10.29 12.04 -10.48
N GLU A 98 10.10 11.06 -11.35
CA GLU A 98 8.98 11.01 -12.31
C GLU A 98 7.65 10.86 -11.58
N TRP A 99 7.60 9.95 -10.60
CA TRP A 99 6.40 9.73 -9.78
C TRP A 99 6.11 10.93 -8.88
N GLN A 100 7.14 11.52 -8.27
CA GLN A 100 6.99 12.74 -7.48
C GLN A 100 6.42 13.87 -8.33
N ALA A 101 6.95 14.09 -9.54
CA ALA A 101 6.44 15.10 -10.47
C ALA A 101 4.98 14.87 -10.87
N VAL A 102 4.55 13.62 -11.11
CA VAL A 102 3.13 13.33 -11.36
C VAL A 102 2.28 13.66 -10.15
N MET A 103 2.69 13.28 -8.94
CA MET A 103 1.95 13.61 -7.72
C MET A 103 1.86 15.12 -7.48
N THR A 104 2.98 15.83 -7.53
CA THR A 104 3.05 17.25 -7.16
C THR A 104 2.58 18.18 -8.27
N ASN A 105 3.04 17.97 -9.50
CA ASN A 105 2.84 18.95 -10.58
C ASN A 105 1.54 18.67 -11.34
N VAL A 106 1.18 17.40 -11.50
CA VAL A 106 -0.03 16.99 -12.25
C VAL A 106 -1.22 16.84 -11.30
N PHE A 107 -1.06 16.09 -10.22
CA PHE A 107 -2.17 15.85 -9.28
C PHE A 107 -2.33 16.92 -8.21
N GLN A 108 -1.32 17.78 -8.02
CA GLN A 108 -1.28 18.83 -6.99
C GLN A 108 -1.47 18.25 -5.58
N LEU A 109 -0.80 17.13 -5.32
CA LEU A 109 -0.82 16.40 -4.06
C LEU A 109 0.61 16.18 -3.55
N PRO A 110 0.82 16.13 -2.22
CA PRO A 110 2.13 15.79 -1.68
C PRO A 110 2.50 14.35 -2.07
N ALA A 111 3.76 14.17 -2.48
CA ALA A 111 4.31 12.90 -2.95
C ALA A 111 4.65 11.95 -1.78
N GLU A 112 3.67 11.68 -0.93
CA GLU A 112 3.81 10.83 0.25
C GLU A 112 3.80 9.35 -0.13
N THR A 113 4.73 8.59 0.45
CA THR A 113 4.93 7.17 0.13
C THR A 113 4.33 6.21 1.15
N TYR A 114 3.79 6.75 2.25
CA TYR A 114 3.19 6.00 3.33
C TYR A 114 1.89 6.67 3.78
N HIS A 115 0.97 5.87 4.32
CA HIS A 115 -0.23 6.35 4.99
C HIS A 115 -0.10 6.12 6.50
N GLN A 116 -0.92 6.82 7.29
CA GLN A 116 -0.97 6.68 8.76
C GLN A 116 -2.22 5.94 9.25
N PHE A 117 -2.93 5.22 8.37
CA PHE A 117 -4.11 4.44 8.74
C PHE A 117 -3.87 3.50 9.93
N ASP A 118 -4.88 3.35 10.80
CA ASP A 118 -4.91 2.23 11.73
C ASP A 118 -5.01 0.93 10.93
N VAL A 119 -4.05 0.03 11.14
CA VAL A 119 -3.96 -1.24 10.43
C VAL A 119 -4.29 -2.44 11.32
N LYS A 120 -4.72 -2.25 12.57
CA LYS A 120 -5.01 -3.35 13.52
C LYS A 120 -5.99 -4.37 12.95
N SER A 121 -6.99 -3.93 12.20
CA SER A 121 -8.01 -4.77 11.55
C SER A 121 -7.45 -5.65 10.42
N VAL A 122 -6.27 -5.31 9.87
CA VAL A 122 -5.67 -5.98 8.70
C VAL A 122 -4.24 -6.47 8.91
N GLN A 123 -3.59 -6.15 10.02
CA GLN A 123 -2.17 -6.43 10.29
C GLN A 123 -1.82 -7.93 10.29
N GLY A 124 -2.82 -8.78 10.54
CA GLY A 124 -2.65 -10.23 10.65
C GLY A 124 -1.94 -10.64 11.95
N LYS A 125 -1.71 -11.96 12.10
CA LYS A 125 -1.08 -12.51 13.31
C LYS A 125 0.36 -12.02 13.46
N THR A 126 0.73 -11.65 14.68
CA THR A 126 2.11 -11.40 15.09
C THR A 126 2.56 -12.44 16.11
N PHE A 127 3.88 -12.63 16.21
CA PHE A 127 4.49 -13.56 17.13
C PHE A 127 5.44 -12.79 18.05
N ALA A 128 5.30 -13.01 19.36
CA ALA A 128 6.13 -12.38 20.36
C ALA A 128 7.54 -13.01 20.38
N TYR A 129 8.55 -12.17 20.16
CA TYR A 129 9.96 -12.48 20.34
C TYR A 129 10.53 -11.55 21.42
N ARG A 130 11.60 -11.95 22.11
CA ARG A 130 12.30 -11.12 23.08
C ARG A 130 13.79 -11.05 22.74
N CYS A 131 14.39 -9.95 23.16
CA CYS A 131 15.84 -9.85 23.37
C CYS A 131 16.07 -9.50 24.86
N GLY A 132 17.32 -9.26 25.24
CA GLY A 132 17.67 -8.85 26.60
C GLY A 132 17.08 -7.51 27.05
N CYS A 133 16.46 -6.71 26.16
CA CYS A 133 15.93 -5.38 26.55
C CYS A 133 14.44 -5.16 26.30
N ARG A 134 13.74 -5.99 25.51
CA ARG A 134 12.29 -5.81 25.22
C ARG A 134 11.64 -7.01 24.52
N ILE A 135 10.31 -6.96 24.45
CA ILE A 135 9.47 -7.81 23.59
C ILE A 135 9.26 -7.13 22.23
N HIS A 136 9.28 -7.92 21.17
CA HIS A 136 9.10 -7.55 19.77
C HIS A 136 7.94 -8.36 19.18
N GLN A 137 7.05 -7.71 18.44
CA GLN A 137 5.99 -8.39 17.68
C GLN A 137 6.47 -8.59 16.24
N LEU A 138 6.85 -9.82 15.88
CA LEU A 138 7.29 -10.15 14.54
C LEU A 138 6.10 -10.54 13.66
N SER A 139 6.10 -10.06 12.40
CA SER A 139 5.12 -10.50 11.41
C SER A 139 5.30 -11.98 11.08
N VAL A 140 4.23 -12.62 10.57
CA VAL A 140 4.27 -14.01 10.07
C VAL A 140 5.46 -14.26 9.16
N ARG A 141 5.80 -13.30 8.27
CA ARG A 141 6.94 -13.44 7.36
C ARG A 141 8.27 -13.57 8.11
N ARG A 142 8.55 -12.68 9.07
CA ARG A 142 9.79 -12.74 9.85
C ARG A 142 9.83 -13.98 10.73
N HIS A 143 8.71 -14.32 11.37
CA HIS A 143 8.58 -15.55 12.15
C HIS A 143 8.89 -16.78 11.29
N ASN A 144 8.25 -16.94 10.14
CA ASN A 144 8.48 -18.06 9.22
C ASN A 144 9.91 -18.10 8.70
N LYS A 145 10.54 -16.94 8.44
CA LYS A 145 11.95 -16.88 8.03
C LYS A 145 12.89 -17.40 9.13
N ILE A 146 12.61 -17.08 10.39
CA ILE A 146 13.36 -17.62 11.54
C ILE A 146 13.14 -19.13 11.64
N GLN A 147 11.90 -19.60 11.57
CA GLN A 147 11.56 -21.01 11.76
C GLN A 147 12.08 -21.91 10.63
N ARG A 148 11.92 -21.49 9.37
CA ARG A 148 12.19 -22.32 8.20
C ARG A 148 13.58 -22.12 7.60
N GLU A 149 14.04 -20.87 7.55
CA GLU A 149 15.31 -20.50 6.91
C GLU A 149 16.42 -20.25 7.95
N ARG A 150 16.15 -20.48 9.24
CA ARG A 150 17.07 -20.21 10.37
C ARG A 150 17.62 -18.79 10.38
N ALA A 151 16.87 -17.84 9.79
CA ALA A 151 17.28 -16.45 9.74
C ALA A 151 17.42 -15.88 11.16
N VAL A 152 18.45 -15.05 11.35
CA VAL A 152 18.70 -14.38 12.63
C VAL A 152 18.34 -12.91 12.51
N TYR A 153 17.45 -12.45 13.38
CA TYR A 153 17.15 -11.03 13.53
C TYR A 153 17.74 -10.53 14.84
N LEU A 154 18.27 -9.31 14.81
CA LEU A 154 18.86 -8.63 15.96
C LEU A 154 18.01 -7.42 16.35
N CYS A 155 17.94 -7.15 17.64
CA CYS A 155 17.34 -5.93 18.15
C CYS A 155 18.15 -4.71 17.68
N GLN A 156 17.49 -3.67 17.16
CA GLN A 156 18.19 -2.47 16.70
C GLN A 156 18.89 -1.71 17.85
N TYR A 157 18.40 -1.87 19.09
CA TYR A 157 18.91 -1.19 20.28
C TYR A 157 20.07 -1.96 20.94
N CYS A 158 19.82 -3.16 21.48
CA CYS A 158 20.86 -3.91 22.21
C CYS A 158 21.70 -4.84 21.32
N LYS A 159 21.39 -4.93 20.02
CA LYS A 159 21.98 -5.90 19.06
C LYS A 159 21.82 -7.37 19.44
N GLY A 160 21.17 -7.69 20.55
CA GLY A 160 20.85 -9.04 20.98
C GLY A 160 19.93 -9.77 20.00
N ARG A 161 20.13 -11.08 19.88
CA ARG A 161 19.33 -11.97 19.05
C ARG A 161 17.88 -12.00 19.52
N LEU A 162 16.95 -12.00 18.56
CA LEU A 162 15.52 -12.17 18.84
C LEU A 162 15.20 -13.65 19.00
N GLU A 163 14.62 -14.02 20.14
CA GLU A 163 14.20 -15.38 20.48
C GLU A 163 12.69 -15.44 20.75
N PRO A 164 11.97 -16.50 20.37
CA PRO A 164 10.54 -16.60 20.63
C PRO A 164 10.27 -16.58 22.14
N VAL A 165 9.26 -15.82 22.58
CA VAL A 165 8.87 -15.74 24.01
C VAL A 165 8.25 -17.07 24.46
N ASN A 166 7.43 -17.69 23.61
CA ASN A 166 6.81 -18.98 23.87
C ASN A 166 7.53 -20.04 23.03
N LYS A 167 8.47 -20.77 23.63
CA LYS A 167 8.98 -22.02 23.05
C LYS A 167 7.91 -23.12 23.24
N ILE A 168 6.77 -22.99 22.56
CA ILE A 168 5.90 -24.16 22.38
C ILE A 168 6.44 -24.84 21.12
N CYS A 169 7.40 -25.75 21.32
CA CYS A 169 7.63 -26.81 20.34
C CYS A 169 6.33 -27.63 20.27
N PRO A 170 5.72 -27.84 19.09
CA PRO A 170 5.10 -29.12 18.83
C PRO A 170 6.16 -30.23 18.79
#